data_AF-A0A948D385-F1
#
_entry.id   AF-A0A948D385-F1
#
_cell.length_a   1.000
_cell.length_b   1.000
_cell.length_c   1.000
_cell.angle_alpha   90.00
_cell.angle_beta   90.00
_cell.angle_gamma   90.00
#
_symmetry.space_group_name_H-M   'P 1'
#
loop_
_entity.id
_entity.type
_entity.pdbx_description
1 polymer ?
#
loop_
_entity_poly.entity_id
_entity_poly.type
_entity_poly.pdbx_seq_one_letter_code
_entity_poly.pdbx_strand_id
1 'polypeptide(L)'
;MKDAITGQANFLLGFIGVVVVPATTKKFIAREKFAINISNKDLVRISNLGDNFKEWFLYKIEEPISEVTLCYQELLKDSVDGPIIAELGGVKKAETTLAEMFFLIDKQREGKDRVLLTTGHANIFYVRDDELVLRAVRIYCGDNSWDIDAGTIDDPDRWGDGWGANMDSIENCGGEDRVFSRNF
;
A
#
# COMPACT_ATOMS: atom_id res chain seq x y z
N MET A 1 -18.59 36.28 24.73
CA MET A 1 -19.04 34.94 24.29
C MET A 1 -19.10 34.98 22.77
N LYS A 2 -18.57 33.95 22.10
CA LYS A 2 -18.12 33.89 20.68
C LYS A 2 -16.69 34.44 20.56
N ASP A 3 -15.70 33.68 20.07
CA ASP A 3 -15.73 32.74 18.96
C ASP A 3 -15.10 31.37 19.28
N ALA A 4 -15.81 30.29 18.94
CA ALA A 4 -15.21 28.97 18.76
C ALA A 4 -14.83 28.86 17.29
N ILE A 5 -13.53 28.90 17.00
CA ILE A 5 -12.98 28.54 15.69
C ILE A 5 -13.03 27.01 15.62
N THR A 6 -14.08 26.46 15.01
CA THR A 6 -14.04 25.07 14.56
C THR A 6 -13.26 25.06 13.25
N GLY A 7 -11.94 25.11 13.34
CA GLY A 7 -11.07 24.81 12.21
C GLY A 7 -11.23 23.33 11.90
N GLN A 8 -12.01 22.99 10.89
CA GLN A 8 -12.10 21.62 10.39
C GLN A 8 -10.71 21.28 9.84
N ALA A 9 -9.97 20.43 10.56
CA ALA A 9 -8.68 19.96 10.08
C ALA A 9 -8.89 19.22 8.75
N ASN A 10 -8.25 19.74 7.71
CA ASN A 10 -8.43 19.30 6.34
C ASN A 10 -7.50 18.11 6.07
N PHE A 11 -7.77 16.97 6.71
CA PHE A 11 -6.92 15.79 6.61
C PHE A 11 -6.93 15.20 5.19
N LEU A 12 -5.75 14.76 4.75
CA LEU A 12 -5.59 14.06 3.48
C LEU A 12 -5.93 12.57 3.62
N LEU A 13 -5.63 12.00 4.78
CA LEU A 13 -5.78 10.57 5.04
C LEU A 13 -6.67 10.31 6.26
N GLY A 14 -7.48 9.25 6.18
CA GLY A 14 -8.28 8.72 7.28
C GLY A 14 -7.74 7.38 7.76
N PHE A 15 -7.47 7.22 9.06
CA PHE A 15 -7.04 5.93 9.61
C PHE A 15 -8.16 4.89 9.53
N ILE A 16 -7.84 3.68 9.05
CA ILE A 16 -8.81 2.59 8.95
C ILE A 16 -8.49 1.45 9.91
N GLY A 17 -7.22 1.08 10.06
CA GLY A 17 -6.85 -0.02 10.94
C GLY A 17 -5.39 -0.40 10.89
N VAL A 18 -5.10 -1.54 11.54
CA VAL A 18 -3.78 -2.15 11.58
C VAL A 18 -3.83 -3.62 11.16
N VAL A 19 -2.71 -4.11 10.64
CA VAL A 19 -2.51 -5.52 10.30
C VAL A 19 -1.11 -5.94 10.73
N VAL A 20 -1.01 -7.12 11.33
CA VAL A 20 0.27 -7.71 11.73
C VAL A 20 0.77 -8.59 10.59
N VAL A 21 1.96 -8.29 10.08
CA VAL A 21 2.71 -9.13 9.15
C VAL A 21 3.69 -9.96 9.98
N PRO A 22 3.57 -11.30 9.98
CA PRO A 22 4.40 -12.17 10.80
C PRO A 22 5.85 -12.16 10.33
N ALA A 23 6.76 -12.44 11.26
CA ALA A 23 8.18 -12.62 10.95
C ALA A 23 8.40 -13.71 9.89
N THR A 24 9.38 -13.51 9.02
CA THR A 24 9.81 -14.49 8.04
C THR A 24 11.20 -15.01 8.37
N THR A 25 11.50 -16.23 7.92
CA THR A 25 12.81 -16.89 8.13
C THR A 25 13.60 -17.07 6.85
N LYS A 26 12.99 -16.77 5.70
CA LYS A 26 13.57 -16.92 4.37
C LYS A 26 13.56 -15.58 3.66
N LYS A 27 14.54 -15.39 2.78
CA LYS A 27 14.56 -14.23 1.89
C LYS A 27 13.30 -14.21 1.03
N PHE A 28 12.79 -13.02 0.79
CA PHE A 28 11.73 -12.80 -0.19
C PHE A 28 12.36 -12.55 -1.55
N ILE A 29 12.04 -13.38 -2.54
CA ILE A 29 12.56 -13.28 -3.91
C ILE A 29 11.41 -12.84 -4.80
N ALA A 30 11.45 -11.59 -5.30
CA ALA A 30 10.32 -10.98 -5.98
C ALA A 30 9.81 -11.78 -7.19
N ARG A 31 10.70 -12.19 -8.10
CA ARG A 31 10.35 -13.03 -9.26
C ARG A 31 9.70 -14.39 -8.95
N GLU A 32 9.87 -14.92 -7.74
CA GLU A 32 9.22 -16.17 -7.33
C GLU A 32 7.78 -15.95 -6.86
N LYS A 33 7.45 -14.73 -6.46
CA LYS A 33 6.18 -14.35 -5.85
C LYS A 33 5.30 -13.59 -6.84
N PHE A 34 5.89 -12.68 -7.59
CA PHE A 34 5.24 -11.88 -8.62
C PHE A 34 5.44 -12.53 -9.98
N ALA A 35 4.57 -13.47 -10.31
CA ALA A 35 4.50 -14.10 -11.61
C ALA A 35 3.04 -14.11 -12.10
N ILE A 36 2.84 -13.81 -13.38
CA ILE A 36 1.51 -13.85 -13.99
C ILE A 36 0.96 -15.27 -13.89
N ASN A 37 -0.19 -15.40 -13.24
CA ASN A 37 -0.86 -16.66 -13.03
C ASN A 37 -2.35 -16.43 -12.77
N ILE A 38 -3.19 -16.89 -13.70
CA ILE A 38 -4.65 -16.69 -13.61
C ILE A 38 -5.42 -18.01 -13.43
N SER A 39 -4.75 -19.15 -13.59
CA SER A 39 -5.38 -20.48 -13.63
C SER A 39 -5.17 -21.30 -12.37
N ASN A 40 -4.08 -21.07 -11.62
CA ASN A 40 -3.81 -21.81 -10.39
C ASN A 40 -4.51 -21.13 -9.20
N LYS A 41 -5.46 -21.85 -8.58
CA LYS A 41 -6.21 -21.37 -7.42
C LYS A 41 -5.41 -21.42 -6.11
N ASP A 42 -4.33 -22.19 -6.08
CA ASP A 42 -3.46 -22.34 -4.91
C ASP A 42 -2.37 -21.26 -4.84
N LEU A 43 -2.32 -20.34 -5.82
CA LEU A 43 -1.38 -19.23 -5.88
C LEU A 43 -2.15 -17.90 -5.94
N VAL A 44 -1.46 -16.81 -5.62
CA VAL A 44 -1.99 -15.46 -5.86
C VAL A 44 -2.28 -15.32 -7.35
N ARG A 45 -3.50 -14.87 -7.67
CA ARG A 45 -3.90 -14.65 -9.05
C ARG A 45 -3.43 -13.27 -9.51
N ILE A 46 -2.36 -13.23 -10.30
CA ILE A 46 -1.83 -12.01 -10.90
C ILE A 46 -2.14 -12.07 -12.40
N SER A 47 -2.95 -11.15 -12.88
CA SER A 47 -3.33 -11.07 -14.30
C SER A 47 -2.39 -10.18 -15.10
N ASN A 48 -1.79 -9.17 -14.45
CA ASN A 48 -0.88 -8.25 -15.09
C ASN A 48 0.25 -7.80 -14.15
N LEU A 49 1.41 -7.56 -14.74
CA LEU A 49 2.54 -6.87 -14.14
C LEU A 49 2.93 -5.74 -15.09
N GLY A 50 2.86 -4.50 -14.64
CA GLY A 50 3.30 -3.33 -15.38
C GLY A 50 4.80 -3.37 -15.66
N ASP A 51 5.22 -2.73 -16.75
CA ASP A 51 6.61 -2.83 -17.22
C ASP A 51 7.60 -2.19 -16.25
N ASN A 52 7.23 -1.06 -15.63
CA ASN A 52 8.02 -0.43 -14.57
C ASN A 52 8.18 -1.37 -13.37
N PHE A 53 7.10 -2.07 -12.96
CA PHE A 53 7.19 -3.02 -11.85
C PHE A 53 8.15 -4.17 -12.21
N LYS A 54 8.05 -4.69 -13.44
CA LYS A 54 8.96 -5.75 -13.92
C LYS A 54 10.42 -5.29 -13.87
N GLU A 55 10.69 -4.10 -14.37
CA GLU A 55 12.02 -3.52 -14.48
C GLU A 55 12.65 -3.27 -13.10
N TRP A 56 11.92 -2.62 -12.20
CA TRP A 56 12.48 -2.14 -10.93
C TRP A 56 12.46 -3.17 -9.79
N PHE A 57 11.59 -4.19 -9.85
CA PHE A 57 11.33 -5.04 -8.69
C PHE A 57 11.58 -6.54 -8.88
N LEU A 58 11.51 -7.11 -10.09
CA LEU A 58 11.54 -8.58 -10.22
C LEU A 58 12.85 -9.22 -9.74
N TYR A 59 13.97 -8.51 -9.82
CA TYR A 59 15.27 -8.99 -9.36
C TYR A 59 15.54 -8.67 -7.89
N LYS A 60 14.65 -7.92 -7.23
CA LYS A 60 14.79 -7.56 -5.83
C LYS A 60 14.73 -8.81 -4.94
N ILE A 61 15.67 -8.88 -4.00
CA ILE A 61 15.69 -9.87 -2.92
C ILE A 61 15.67 -9.09 -1.61
N GLU A 62 14.68 -9.36 -0.76
CA GLU A 62 14.58 -8.79 0.57
C GLU A 62 15.02 -9.82 1.61
N GLU A 63 15.78 -9.36 2.61
CA GLU A 63 16.16 -10.19 3.75
C GLU A 63 14.92 -10.57 4.58
N PRO A 64 14.99 -11.64 5.40
CA PRO A 64 13.90 -11.99 6.30
C PRO A 64 13.54 -10.82 7.22
N ILE A 65 12.24 -10.64 7.45
CA ILE A 65 11.71 -9.55 8.28
C ILE A 65 11.35 -10.07 9.67
N SER A 66 11.46 -9.19 10.66
CA SER A 66 10.78 -9.41 11.94
C SER A 66 9.28 -9.16 11.79
N GLU A 67 8.50 -9.56 12.79
CA GLU A 67 7.08 -9.20 12.83
C GLU A 67 6.94 -7.68 12.81
N VAL A 68 6.00 -7.19 12.02
CA VAL A 68 5.74 -5.76 11.85
C VAL A 68 4.25 -5.48 11.86
N THR A 69 3.87 -4.39 12.51
CA THR A 69 2.51 -3.85 12.45
C THR A 69 2.46 -2.79 11.37
N LEU A 70 1.59 -2.99 10.38
CA LEU A 70 1.28 -2.00 9.37
C LEU A 70 -0.02 -1.29 9.75
N CYS A 71 0.01 0.03 9.78
CA CYS A 71 -1.21 0.84 9.72
C CYS A 71 -1.66 0.99 8.27
N TYR A 72 -2.96 1.11 8.04
CA TYR A 72 -3.47 1.44 6.72
C TYR A 72 -4.54 2.52 6.79
N GLN A 73 -4.48 3.40 5.79
CA GLN A 73 -5.27 4.62 5.74
C GLN A 73 -6.02 4.72 4.40
N GLU A 74 -7.06 5.52 4.38
CA GLU A 74 -7.86 5.86 3.21
C GLU A 74 -7.50 7.26 2.73
N LEU A 75 -7.29 7.43 1.43
CA LEU A 75 -7.12 8.74 0.80
C LEU A 75 -8.48 9.42 0.70
N LEU A 76 -8.66 10.51 1.46
CA LEU A 76 -9.93 11.23 1.53
C LEU A 76 -10.06 12.30 0.44
N LYS A 77 -8.96 12.63 -0.24
CA LYS A 77 -8.87 13.70 -1.26
C LYS A 77 -7.81 13.38 -2.31
N ASP A 78 -8.05 13.77 -3.55
CA ASP A 78 -7.06 13.68 -4.61
C ASP A 78 -5.70 14.28 -4.20
N SER A 79 -4.62 13.52 -4.38
CA SER A 79 -3.27 14.00 -4.08
C SER A 79 -2.20 13.27 -4.90
N VAL A 80 -1.03 13.90 -5.03
CA VAL A 80 0.20 13.24 -5.48
C VAL A 80 0.93 12.61 -4.29
N ASP A 81 2.00 11.85 -4.53
CA ASP A 81 2.69 11.06 -3.51
C ASP A 81 3.33 11.90 -2.40
N GLY A 82 3.92 13.06 -2.74
CA GLY A 82 4.63 13.91 -1.76
C GLY A 82 3.80 14.27 -0.52
N PRO A 83 2.61 14.88 -0.68
CA PRO A 83 1.72 15.17 0.44
C PRO A 83 1.20 13.92 1.17
N ILE A 84 0.96 12.80 0.45
CA ILE A 84 0.54 11.54 1.08
C ILE A 84 1.64 11.05 2.01
N ILE A 85 2.88 10.95 1.51
CA ILE A 85 4.05 10.53 2.30
C ILE A 85 4.26 11.45 3.51
N ALA A 86 4.05 12.77 3.34
CA ALA A 86 4.16 13.72 4.44
C ALA A 86 3.11 13.47 5.54
N GLU A 87 1.85 13.25 5.16
CA GLU A 87 0.74 12.95 6.09
C GLU A 87 0.95 11.60 6.80
N LEU A 88 1.54 10.62 6.12
CA LEU A 88 1.97 9.34 6.72
C LEU A 88 3.11 9.50 7.73
N GLY A 89 3.67 10.70 7.89
CA GLY A 89 4.76 11.02 8.81
C GLY A 89 6.16 10.87 8.19
N GLY A 90 6.25 11.00 6.87
CA GLY A 90 7.48 11.01 6.10
C GLY A 90 7.89 9.64 5.54
N VAL A 91 8.89 9.65 4.65
CA VAL A 91 9.37 8.45 3.92
C VAL A 91 9.62 7.25 4.83
N LYS A 92 10.26 7.46 5.99
CA LYS A 92 10.58 6.37 6.92
C LYS A 92 9.35 5.60 7.42
N LYS A 93 8.21 6.28 7.58
CA LYS A 93 6.95 5.67 8.01
C LYS A 93 6.13 5.13 6.84
N ALA A 94 6.17 5.80 5.70
CA ALA A 94 5.45 5.40 4.49
C ALA A 94 6.08 4.19 3.78
N GLU A 95 7.39 3.99 3.94
CA GLU A 95 8.14 2.91 3.29
C GLU A 95 7.72 1.53 3.85
N THR A 96 7.28 0.68 2.95
CA THR A 96 6.95 -0.74 3.12
C THR A 96 7.89 -1.63 2.31
N THR A 97 7.74 -2.95 2.40
CA THR A 97 8.50 -3.91 1.60
C THR A 97 7.62 -4.73 0.64
N LEU A 98 8.22 -5.36 -0.37
CA LEU A 98 7.50 -6.30 -1.23
C LEU A 98 6.99 -7.52 -0.46
N ALA A 99 7.72 -7.98 0.55
CA ALA A 99 7.30 -9.08 1.42
C ALA A 99 6.03 -8.72 2.22
N GLU A 100 6.00 -7.53 2.80
CA GLU A 100 4.83 -6.97 3.49
C GLU A 100 3.64 -6.85 2.54
N MET A 101 3.82 -6.22 1.38
CA MET A 101 2.78 -6.06 0.36
C MET A 101 2.25 -7.42 -0.11
N PHE A 102 3.13 -8.36 -0.46
CA PHE A 102 2.72 -9.69 -0.94
C PHE A 102 1.97 -10.49 0.12
N PHE A 103 2.34 -10.38 1.39
CA PHE A 103 1.59 -11.00 2.49
C PHE A 103 0.13 -10.54 2.51
N LEU A 104 -0.11 -9.24 2.31
CA LEU A 104 -1.48 -8.68 2.25
C LEU A 104 -2.25 -9.19 1.03
N ILE A 105 -1.59 -9.29 -0.12
CA ILE A 105 -2.17 -9.83 -1.36
C ILE A 105 -2.56 -11.31 -1.17
N ASP A 106 -1.67 -12.11 -0.58
CA ASP A 106 -1.87 -13.54 -0.34
C ASP A 106 -2.99 -13.81 0.69
N LYS A 107 -3.10 -12.96 1.71
CA LYS A 107 -4.19 -13.01 2.71
C LYS A 107 -5.57 -12.85 2.07
N GLN A 108 -5.72 -11.99 1.06
CA GLN A 108 -7.00 -11.80 0.37
C GLN A 108 -7.50 -13.08 -0.31
N ARG A 109 -6.61 -13.97 -0.77
CA ARG A 109 -7.00 -15.27 -1.36
C ARG A 109 -7.81 -16.12 -0.38
N GLU A 110 -7.53 -16.00 0.92
CA GLU A 110 -8.24 -16.75 1.95
C GLU A 110 -9.66 -16.19 2.23
N GLY A 111 -10.05 -15.08 1.59
CA GLY A 111 -11.29 -14.36 1.89
C GLY A 111 -11.32 -13.75 3.29
N LYS A 112 -10.17 -13.70 3.95
CA LYS A 112 -9.99 -13.22 5.31
C LYS A 112 -9.35 -11.86 5.26
N ASP A 113 -9.98 -10.92 5.95
CA ASP A 113 -9.55 -9.55 6.19
C ASP A 113 -9.59 -8.65 4.95
N ARG A 114 -10.50 -7.67 4.94
CA ARG A 114 -10.65 -6.65 3.89
C ARG A 114 -9.58 -5.53 4.04
N VAL A 115 -8.33 -5.94 4.20
CA VAL A 115 -7.16 -5.07 4.39
C VAL A 115 -6.72 -4.40 3.07
N LEU A 116 -7.01 -5.01 1.93
CA LEU A 116 -6.85 -4.38 0.62
C LEU A 116 -8.23 -4.12 0.02
N LEU A 117 -8.34 -3.05 -0.76
CA LEU A 117 -9.49 -2.82 -1.60
C LEU A 117 -9.51 -3.83 -2.74
N THR A 118 -10.66 -4.48 -2.90
CA THR A 118 -10.92 -5.45 -3.98
C THR A 118 -11.96 -4.94 -4.98
N THR A 119 -12.23 -3.63 -4.95
CA THR A 119 -13.31 -2.95 -5.70
C THR A 119 -12.83 -2.32 -7.01
N GLY A 120 -11.62 -2.65 -7.46
CA GLY A 120 -11.01 -2.06 -8.65
C GLY A 120 -10.23 -0.77 -8.41
N HIS A 121 -10.23 -0.24 -7.19
CA HIS A 121 -9.43 0.94 -6.84
C HIS A 121 -8.02 0.58 -6.36
N ALA A 122 -7.12 1.57 -6.38
CA ALA A 122 -5.71 1.35 -6.08
C ALA A 122 -5.47 1.15 -4.58
N ASN A 123 -4.57 0.22 -4.25
CA ASN A 123 -3.87 0.25 -2.97
C ASN A 123 -2.43 0.70 -3.26
N ILE A 124 -1.96 1.69 -2.51
CA ILE A 124 -0.70 2.40 -2.75
C ILE A 124 0.30 2.02 -1.67
N PHE A 125 1.44 1.51 -2.11
CA PHE A 125 2.59 1.15 -1.28
C PHE A 125 3.80 1.98 -1.73
N TYR A 126 4.64 2.36 -0.78
CA TYR A 126 5.92 2.97 -1.11
C TYR A 126 7.01 1.95 -0.84
N VAL A 127 7.75 1.56 -1.87
CA VAL A 127 8.75 0.50 -1.78
C VAL A 127 10.01 0.96 -2.49
N ARG A 128 11.17 0.70 -1.89
CA ARG A 128 12.45 0.92 -2.58
C ARG A 128 12.69 -0.16 -3.62
N ASP A 129 13.06 0.24 -4.83
CA ASP A 129 13.48 -0.68 -5.89
C ASP A 129 14.83 -1.36 -5.57
N ASP A 130 15.39 -2.09 -6.54
CA ASP A 130 16.70 -2.74 -6.43
C ASP A 130 17.86 -1.74 -6.37
N GLU A 131 17.69 -0.53 -6.92
CA GLU A 131 18.61 0.60 -6.82
C GLU A 131 18.42 1.45 -5.54
N LEU A 132 17.54 1.02 -4.62
CA LEU A 132 17.19 1.70 -3.38
C LEU A 132 16.44 3.04 -3.56
N VAL A 133 15.89 3.31 -4.74
CA VAL A 133 15.05 4.48 -5.03
C VAL A 133 13.62 4.20 -4.60
N LEU A 134 13.00 5.13 -3.87
CA LEU A 134 11.61 4.99 -3.45
C LEU A 134 10.66 5.12 -4.64
N ARG A 135 9.80 4.14 -4.85
CA ARG A 135 8.77 4.12 -5.90
C ARG A 135 7.39 3.96 -5.28
N ALA A 136 6.38 4.48 -5.96
CA ALA A 136 5.00 4.14 -5.68
C ALA A 136 4.67 2.82 -6.39
N VAL A 137 4.18 1.83 -5.65
CA VAL A 137 3.65 0.57 -6.17
C VAL A 137 2.16 0.58 -5.97
N ARG A 138 1.42 0.38 -7.06
CA ARG A 138 -0.05 0.37 -7.08
C ARG A 138 -0.55 -1.00 -7.43
N ILE A 139 -1.53 -1.47 -6.65
CA ILE A 139 -2.20 -2.74 -6.93
C ILE A 139 -3.71 -2.53 -7.04
N TYR A 140 -4.29 -3.13 -8.07
CA TYR A 140 -5.71 -3.14 -8.36
C TYR A 140 -6.21 -4.58 -8.34
N CYS A 141 -7.44 -4.79 -7.87
CA CYS A 141 -8.10 -6.09 -7.98
C CYS A 141 -9.31 -5.97 -8.91
N GLY A 142 -9.26 -6.69 -10.03
CA GLY A 142 -10.35 -6.82 -10.99
C GLY A 142 -10.57 -8.29 -11.35
N ASP A 143 -11.82 -8.71 -11.49
CA ASP A 143 -12.21 -10.09 -11.88
C ASP A 143 -11.51 -11.21 -11.05
N ASN A 144 -11.32 -10.98 -9.76
CA ASN A 144 -10.60 -11.87 -8.83
C ASN A 144 -9.13 -12.10 -9.20
N SER A 145 -8.46 -11.09 -9.76
CA SER A 145 -7.04 -11.09 -10.07
C SER A 145 -6.41 -9.73 -9.80
N TRP A 146 -5.11 -9.73 -9.52
CA TRP A 146 -4.33 -8.54 -9.23
C TRP A 146 -3.61 -8.02 -10.48
N ASP A 147 -3.75 -6.72 -10.70
CA ASP A 147 -2.90 -5.92 -11.58
C ASP A 147 -1.94 -5.12 -10.71
N ILE A 148 -0.65 -5.18 -11.00
CA ILE A 148 0.42 -4.59 -10.19
C ILE A 148 1.28 -3.73 -11.11
N ASP A 149 1.44 -2.47 -10.75
CA ASP A 149 2.24 -1.51 -11.52
C ASP A 149 3.07 -0.62 -10.59
N ALA A 150 4.04 0.10 -11.14
CA ALA A 150 4.91 0.99 -10.39
C ALA A 150 5.14 2.32 -11.12
N GLY A 151 5.32 3.37 -10.32
CA GLY A 151 5.61 4.72 -10.80
C GLY A 151 6.67 5.42 -9.95
N THR A 152 7.21 6.51 -10.48
CA THR A 152 8.05 7.43 -9.70
C THR A 152 7.19 8.22 -8.71
N ILE A 153 7.72 8.59 -7.55
CA ILE A 153 6.97 9.42 -6.57
C ILE A 153 6.88 10.91 -6.96
N ASP A 154 7.60 11.32 -8.01
CA ASP A 154 7.59 12.69 -8.55
C ASP A 154 6.62 12.84 -9.74
N ASP A 155 5.82 11.80 -10.01
CA ASP A 155 4.84 11.83 -11.09
C ASP A 155 3.76 12.90 -10.79
N PRO A 156 3.47 13.83 -11.73
CA PRO A 156 2.42 14.83 -11.53
C PRO A 156 1.00 14.25 -11.52
N ASP A 157 0.82 12.99 -11.95
CA ASP A 157 -0.49 12.34 -11.96
C ASP A 157 -1.02 12.11 -10.55
N ARG A 158 -2.27 12.52 -10.33
CA ARG A 158 -2.92 12.46 -9.01
C ARG A 158 -3.55 11.09 -8.78
N TRP A 159 -3.44 10.62 -7.56
CA TRP A 159 -4.27 9.57 -7.00
C TRP A 159 -5.68 10.14 -6.76
N GLY A 160 -6.70 9.55 -7.38
CA GLY A 160 -8.10 9.96 -7.19
C GLY A 160 -8.68 9.50 -5.85
N ASP A 161 -9.41 10.36 -5.14
CA ASP A 161 -10.31 9.93 -4.08
C ASP A 161 -11.48 9.16 -4.71
N GLY A 162 -11.97 8.15 -4.02
CA GLY A 162 -13.33 7.72 -4.25
C GLY A 162 -14.18 8.16 -3.10
N TRP A 163 -15.18 8.97 -3.44
CA TRP A 163 -16.45 9.14 -2.75
C TRP A 163 -16.47 8.82 -1.25
N GLY A 164 -15.77 9.68 -0.50
CA GLY A 164 -16.17 10.28 0.76
C GLY A 164 -16.72 9.38 1.89
N ALA A 165 -15.85 9.06 2.85
CA ALA A 165 -16.24 8.80 4.22
C ALA A 165 -15.56 9.79 5.18
N ASN A 166 -16.36 10.62 5.86
CA ASN A 166 -15.93 11.41 7.01
C ASN A 166 -15.60 10.46 8.18
N MET A 167 -14.40 10.51 8.74
CA MET A 167 -14.11 9.97 10.08
C MET A 167 -13.09 10.82 10.84
N ASP A 168 -13.37 11.01 12.13
CA ASP A 168 -12.55 11.72 13.10
C ASP A 168 -11.17 11.05 13.28
N SER A 169 -10.12 11.87 13.28
CA SER A 169 -8.73 11.47 13.48
C SER A 169 -8.52 10.91 14.89
N ILE A 170 -7.97 9.68 14.99
CA ILE A 170 -7.38 9.17 16.23
C ILE A 170 -5.92 8.81 15.95
N GLU A 171 -5.01 9.45 16.69
CA GLU A 171 -3.61 9.06 16.82
C GLU A 171 -3.53 7.62 17.33
N ASN A 172 -3.15 6.65 16.49
CA ASN A 172 -2.98 5.26 16.96
C ASN A 172 -1.90 4.45 16.24
N CYS A 173 -0.97 5.09 15.52
CA CYS A 173 0.24 4.42 15.04
C CYS A 173 1.40 4.80 15.98
N GLY A 174 1.96 3.81 16.67
CA GLY A 174 3.12 3.95 17.53
C GLY A 174 4.39 4.32 16.73
N GLY A 175 5.47 4.64 17.45
CA GLY A 175 6.67 5.25 16.86
C GLY A 175 7.41 4.44 15.79
N GLU A 176 7.16 3.13 15.69
CA GLU A 176 7.85 2.20 14.78
C GLU A 176 6.95 1.61 13.67
N ASP A 177 5.66 1.96 13.65
CA ASP A 177 4.69 1.39 12.71
C ASP A 177 4.87 1.97 11.29
N ARG A 178 4.81 1.09 10.28
CA ARG A 178 4.83 1.47 8.85
C ARG A 178 3.40 1.61 8.32
N VAL A 179 3.20 2.41 7.28
CA VAL A 179 1.86 2.79 6.84
C VAL A 179 1.69 2.72 5.32
N PHE A 180 0.56 2.21 4.85
CA PHE A 180 0.17 2.26 3.43
C PHE A 180 -1.22 2.89 3.24
N SER A 181 -1.50 3.38 2.03
CA SER A 181 -2.75 4.11 1.72
C SER A 181 -3.61 3.36 0.71
N ARG A 182 -4.92 3.57 0.77
CA ARG A 182 -5.91 3.06 -0.17
C ARG A 182 -6.58 4.21 -0.90
N ASN A 183 -6.84 4.02 -2.18
CA ASN A 183 -7.63 4.90 -3.03
C ASN A 183 -8.96 4.26 -3.32
N PHE A 184 -10.04 5.05 -3.33
CA PHE A 184 -11.31 4.64 -3.94
C PHE A 184 -11.45 5.25 -5.35
#